data_AF-A0A485K9V3-F1
#
_entry.id   AF-A0A485K9V3-F1
#
_cell.length_a   1.000
_cell.length_b   1.000
_cell.length_c   1.000
_cell.angle_alpha   90.00
_cell.angle_beta   90.00
_cell.angle_gamma   90.00
#
_symmetry.space_group_name_H-M   'P 1'
#
loop_
_entity.id
_entity.type
_entity.pdbx_description
1 polymer ?
#
loop_
_entity_poly.entity_id
_entity_poly.type
_entity_poly.pdbx_seq_one_letter_code
_entity_poly.pdbx_strand_id
1 'polypeptide(L)'
;MSLLRTLAALSWLIWGVLHLWVGQNGYVTWVAGPKVQWESLVGGDKVPHAAFVHTKDPATAFAHSQLIFNFTNDVGGYGVLGVFIAFAIFFKSPADHFAYWVGVIILGIADLSFLFIMVVGGVIHASFEVVLGPAIWFVAVVLTPFALDWSPKKTKTT
;
A
#
# COMPACT_ATOMS: atom_id res chain seq x y z
N MET A 1 9.65 10.83 -23.59
CA MET A 1 9.45 10.57 -22.15
C MET A 1 10.82 10.31 -21.54
N SER A 2 11.19 10.98 -20.44
CA SER A 2 12.53 10.82 -19.84
C SER A 2 12.66 9.49 -19.09
N LEU A 3 13.88 8.97 -18.98
CA LEU A 3 14.16 7.78 -18.15
C LEU A 3 13.63 7.94 -16.73
N LEU A 4 13.84 9.12 -16.14
CA LEU A 4 13.42 9.45 -14.78
C LEU A 4 11.90 9.37 -14.60
N ARG A 5 11.14 9.83 -15.59
CA ARG A 5 9.68 9.74 -15.59
C ARG A 5 9.17 8.31 -15.72
N THR A 6 9.84 7.50 -16.53
CA THR A 6 9.55 6.06 -16.61
C THR A 6 9.82 5.38 -15.27
N LEU A 7 10.96 5.64 -14.63
CA LEU A 7 11.31 5.06 -13.33
C LEU A 7 10.33 5.47 -12.23
N ALA A 8 9.99 6.76 -12.14
CA ALA A 8 9.01 7.25 -11.17
C ALA A 8 7.64 6.56 -11.34
N ALA A 9 7.13 6.48 -12.57
CA ALA A 9 5.86 5.83 -12.84
C ALA A 9 5.91 4.31 -12.58
N LEU A 10 7.02 3.64 -12.92
CA LEU A 10 7.20 2.22 -12.61
C LEU A 10 7.24 1.97 -11.10
N SER A 11 7.86 2.83 -10.30
CA SER A 11 7.84 2.69 -8.84
C SER A 11 6.41 2.75 -8.28
N TRP A 12 5.58 3.70 -8.74
CA TRP A 12 4.16 3.74 -8.36
C TRP A 12 3.38 2.52 -8.83
N LEU A 13 3.67 2.03 -10.04
CA LEU A 13 3.00 0.85 -10.60
C LEU A 13 3.33 -0.41 -9.80
N ILE A 14 4.62 -0.64 -9.53
CA ILE A 14 5.07 -1.80 -8.75
C ILE A 14 4.47 -1.73 -7.34
N TRP A 15 4.53 -0.57 -6.69
CA TRP A 15 3.90 -0.37 -5.39
C TRP A 15 2.40 -0.70 -5.43
N GLY A 16 1.68 -0.20 -6.43
CA GLY A 16 0.25 -0.43 -6.61
C GLY A 16 -0.09 -1.92 -6.82
N VAL A 17 0.69 -2.62 -7.65
CA VAL A 17 0.52 -4.07 -7.89
C VAL A 17 0.76 -4.89 -6.63
N LEU A 18 1.78 -4.55 -5.83
CA LEU A 18 2.02 -5.22 -4.55
C LEU A 18 0.82 -5.06 -3.60
N HIS A 19 0.21 -3.88 -3.58
CA HIS A 19 -0.97 -3.60 -2.74
C HIS A 19 -2.24 -4.29 -3.24
N LEU A 20 -2.42 -4.38 -4.57
CA LEU A 20 -3.47 -5.21 -5.16
C LEU A 20 -3.33 -6.68 -4.76
N TRP A 21 -2.09 -7.19 -4.72
CA TRP A 21 -1.81 -8.54 -4.24
C TRP A 21 -2.18 -8.72 -2.76
N VAL A 22 -1.94 -7.72 -1.90
CA VAL A 22 -2.41 -7.78 -0.50
C VAL A 22 -3.94 -7.91 -0.42
N GLY A 23 -4.68 -7.14 -1.22
CA GLY A 23 -6.14 -7.26 -1.30
C GLY A 23 -6.60 -8.64 -1.79
N GLN A 24 -5.97 -9.17 -2.84
CA GLN A 24 -6.24 -10.51 -3.34
C GLN A 24 -5.94 -11.58 -2.27
N ASN A 25 -4.79 -11.50 -1.61
CA ASN A 25 -4.41 -12.45 -0.55
C ASN A 25 -5.36 -12.35 0.65
N GLY A 26 -5.84 -11.14 0.95
CA GLY A 26 -6.91 -10.90 1.91
C GLY A 26 -8.19 -11.68 1.60
N TYR A 27 -8.63 -11.69 0.34
CA TYR A 27 -9.76 -12.49 -0.10
C TYR A 27 -9.49 -14.00 0.02
N VAL A 28 -8.32 -14.46 -0.43
CA VAL A 28 -7.95 -15.90 -0.34
C VAL A 28 -7.95 -16.38 1.10
N THR A 29 -7.33 -15.61 2.01
CA THR A 29 -7.27 -15.96 3.43
C THR A 29 -8.63 -15.83 4.12
N TRP A 30 -9.46 -14.85 3.73
CA TRP A 30 -10.83 -14.71 4.22
C TRP A 30 -11.68 -15.94 3.91
N VAL A 31 -11.61 -16.46 2.68
CA VAL A 31 -12.29 -17.70 2.28
C VAL A 31 -11.75 -18.91 3.05
N ALA A 32 -10.44 -18.95 3.34
CA ALA A 32 -9.82 -20.02 4.13
C ALA A 32 -10.16 -19.97 5.63
N GLY A 33 -10.65 -18.82 6.11
CA GLY A 33 -11.20 -18.63 7.45
C GLY A 33 -10.30 -17.84 8.41
N PRO A 34 -10.85 -17.45 9.57
CA PRO A 34 -10.23 -16.48 10.49
C PRO A 34 -8.88 -16.94 11.04
N LYS A 35 -8.66 -18.25 11.17
CA LYS A 35 -7.38 -18.79 11.61
C LYS A 35 -6.25 -18.42 10.64
N VAL A 36 -6.46 -18.70 9.36
CA VAL A 36 -5.48 -18.44 8.28
C VAL A 36 -5.25 -16.95 8.10
N GLN A 37 -6.30 -16.12 8.23
CA GLN A 37 -6.16 -14.66 8.23
C GLN A 37 -5.21 -14.17 9.33
N TRP A 38 -5.39 -14.64 10.57
CA TRP A 38 -4.52 -14.26 11.67
C TRP A 38 -3.09 -14.77 11.53
N GLU A 39 -2.89 -15.97 10.97
CA GLU A 39 -1.55 -16.50 10.67
C GLU A 39 -0.78 -15.60 9.69
N SER A 40 -1.46 -14.76 8.91
CA SER A 40 -0.81 -13.78 8.02
C SER A 40 -0.52 -12.43 8.70
N LEU A 41 -1.02 -12.20 9.92
CA LEU A 41 -1.00 -10.90 10.62
C LEU A 41 -0.37 -10.96 12.03
N VAL A 42 0.23 -12.09 12.39
CA VAL A 42 0.97 -12.27 13.64
C VAL A 42 2.35 -12.86 13.36
N GLY A 43 3.14 -13.13 14.40
CA GLY A 43 4.49 -13.67 14.27
C GLY A 43 5.59 -12.72 14.73
N GLY A 44 5.23 -11.50 15.14
CA GLY A 44 6.16 -10.57 15.79
C GLY A 44 6.52 -10.98 17.22
N ASP A 45 7.51 -10.33 17.79
CA ASP A 45 8.10 -10.72 19.07
C ASP A 45 7.12 -10.70 20.25
N LYS A 46 6.09 -9.84 20.20
CA LYS A 46 5.05 -9.77 21.25
C LYS A 46 3.86 -10.68 20.98
N VAL A 47 3.67 -11.10 19.73
CA VAL A 47 2.57 -11.99 19.32
C VAL A 47 3.12 -13.11 18.44
N PRO A 48 4.00 -13.98 18.98
CA PRO A 48 4.54 -15.10 18.20
C PRO A 48 3.42 -16.11 17.92
N HIS A 49 3.49 -16.79 16.76
CA HIS A 49 2.47 -17.77 16.35
C HIS A 49 2.15 -18.80 17.43
N ALA A 50 3.17 -19.29 18.14
CA ALA A 50 3.01 -20.30 19.18
C ALA A 50 2.24 -19.81 20.42
N ALA A 51 2.20 -18.49 20.67
CA ALA A 51 1.50 -17.89 21.80
C ALA A 51 0.14 -17.31 21.40
N PHE A 52 -0.15 -17.17 20.11
CA PHE A 52 -1.41 -16.61 19.64
C PHE A 52 -2.56 -17.59 19.86
N VAL A 53 -3.57 -17.18 20.63
CA VAL A 53 -4.77 -17.97 20.89
C VAL A 53 -5.89 -17.51 19.98
N HIS A 54 -6.33 -18.38 19.08
CA HIS A 54 -7.49 -18.11 18.24
C HIS A 54 -8.77 -18.12 19.07
N THR A 55 -9.65 -17.15 18.79
CA THR A 55 -10.98 -17.12 19.41
C THR A 55 -11.77 -18.37 19.03
N LYS A 56 -12.52 -18.90 20.00
CA LYS A 56 -13.43 -20.04 19.83
C LYS A 56 -14.89 -19.62 19.72
N ASP A 57 -15.19 -18.38 20.07
CA ASP A 57 -16.53 -17.82 19.98
C ASP A 57 -16.85 -17.49 18.50
N PRO A 58 -17.92 -18.05 17.91
CA PRO A 58 -18.26 -17.84 16.51
C PRO A 58 -18.52 -16.37 16.14
N ALA A 59 -19.14 -15.60 17.04
CA ALA A 59 -19.46 -14.20 16.79
C ALA A 59 -18.18 -13.34 16.71
N THR A 60 -17.25 -13.53 17.65
CA THR A 60 -15.94 -12.87 17.65
C THR A 60 -15.09 -13.30 16.46
N ALA A 61 -15.09 -14.59 16.12
CA ALA A 61 -14.38 -15.11 14.97
C ALA A 61 -14.86 -14.46 13.66
N PHE A 62 -16.19 -14.33 13.50
CA PHE A 62 -16.80 -13.65 12.37
C PHE A 62 -16.41 -12.16 12.34
N ALA A 63 -16.54 -11.44 13.45
CA ALA A 63 -16.18 -10.03 13.52
C ALA A 63 -14.71 -9.78 13.15
N HIS A 64 -13.77 -10.58 13.68
CA HIS A 64 -12.36 -10.49 13.31
C HIS A 64 -12.14 -10.77 11.82
N SER A 65 -12.81 -11.80 11.28
CA SER A 65 -12.69 -12.16 9.86
C SER A 65 -13.11 -11.03 8.93
N GLN A 66 -14.23 -10.36 9.23
CA GLN A 66 -14.72 -9.20 8.48
C GLN A 66 -13.80 -7.99 8.62
N LEU A 67 -13.29 -7.71 9.82
CA LEU A 67 -12.37 -6.59 10.05
C LEU A 67 -11.05 -6.75 9.29
N ILE A 68 -10.45 -7.95 9.36
CA ILE A 68 -9.21 -8.24 8.64
C ILE A 68 -9.43 -8.16 7.13
N PHE A 69 -10.52 -8.75 6.64
CA PHE A 69 -10.82 -8.69 5.21
C PHE A 69 -11.05 -7.26 4.75
N ASN A 70 -11.84 -6.47 5.48
CA ASN A 70 -12.07 -5.07 5.19
C ASN A 70 -10.76 -4.27 5.13
N PHE A 71 -9.86 -4.50 6.10
CA PHE A 71 -8.54 -3.90 6.09
C PHE A 71 -7.75 -4.28 4.82
N THR A 72 -7.63 -5.57 4.51
CA THR A 72 -6.88 -6.00 3.31
C THR A 72 -7.50 -5.49 2.02
N ASN A 73 -8.82 -5.34 1.96
CA ASN A 73 -9.52 -4.79 0.81
C ASN A 73 -9.27 -3.28 0.67
N ASP A 74 -9.20 -2.54 1.78
CA ASP A 74 -8.81 -1.12 1.79
C ASP A 74 -7.37 -0.95 1.25
N VAL A 75 -6.44 -1.81 1.69
CA VAL A 75 -5.08 -1.89 1.14
C VAL A 75 -5.09 -2.17 -0.37
N GLY A 76 -5.93 -3.09 -0.83
CA GLY A 76 -6.16 -3.34 -2.26
C GLY A 76 -6.68 -2.11 -3.02
N GLY A 77 -7.60 -1.36 -2.42
CA GLY A 77 -8.11 -0.10 -2.95
C GLY A 77 -7.02 0.96 -3.12
N TYR A 78 -6.11 1.08 -2.16
CA TYR A 78 -4.92 1.93 -2.30
C TYR A 78 -4.02 1.47 -3.45
N GLY A 79 -3.91 0.16 -3.67
CA GLY A 79 -3.22 -0.40 -4.83
C GLY A 79 -3.79 0.07 -6.17
N VAL A 80 -5.12 0.10 -6.31
CA VAL A 80 -5.81 0.66 -7.48
C VAL A 80 -5.43 2.13 -7.68
N LEU A 81 -5.43 2.92 -6.61
CA LEU A 81 -5.04 4.33 -6.66
C LEU A 81 -3.57 4.50 -7.09
N GLY A 82 -2.66 3.66 -6.60
CA GLY A 82 -1.26 3.62 -7.03
C GLY A 82 -1.10 3.38 -8.54
N VAL A 83 -1.90 2.47 -9.11
CA VAL A 83 -1.91 2.22 -10.56
C VAL A 83 -2.41 3.44 -11.34
N PHE A 84 -3.46 4.13 -10.86
CA PHE A 84 -3.94 5.37 -11.49
C PHE A 84 -2.92 6.50 -11.42
N ILE A 85 -2.20 6.63 -10.31
CA ILE A 85 -1.10 7.61 -10.18
C ILE A 85 0.02 7.28 -11.16
N ALA A 86 0.42 6.01 -11.26
CA ALA A 86 1.39 5.56 -12.24
C ALA A 86 0.95 5.92 -13.66
N PHE A 87 -0.30 5.64 -14.02
CA PHE A 87 -0.87 6.02 -15.32
C PHE A 87 -0.83 7.54 -15.56
N ALA A 88 -1.21 8.35 -14.56
CA ALA A 88 -1.21 9.80 -14.67
C ALA A 88 0.21 10.35 -14.89
N ILE A 89 1.20 9.82 -14.16
CA ILE A 89 2.62 10.19 -14.34
C ILE A 89 3.14 9.69 -15.69
N PHE A 90 2.72 8.51 -16.15
CA PHE A 90 3.21 7.94 -17.41
C PHE A 90 2.67 8.70 -18.63
N PHE A 91 1.37 8.99 -18.67
CA PHE A 91 0.70 9.40 -19.91
C PHE A 91 0.23 10.86 -19.96
N LYS A 92 0.05 11.57 -18.84
CA LYS A 92 -0.42 12.97 -18.90
C LYS A 92 0.70 13.97 -19.18
N SER A 93 0.48 14.92 -20.08
CA SER A 93 1.42 16.02 -20.35
C SER A 93 0.71 17.38 -20.24
N PRO A 94 1.04 18.24 -19.26
CA PRO A 94 2.09 18.08 -18.25
C PRO A 94 1.75 16.98 -17.25
N ALA A 95 2.76 16.49 -16.55
CA ALA A 95 2.58 15.45 -15.54
C ALA A 95 1.72 15.98 -14.37
N ASP A 96 0.89 15.10 -13.82
CA ASP A 96 -0.20 15.46 -12.92
C ASP A 96 0.29 15.64 -11.47
N HIS A 97 0.57 16.88 -11.09
CA HIS A 97 1.03 17.23 -9.73
C HIS A 97 -0.01 16.86 -8.66
N PHE A 98 -1.30 16.91 -8.99
CA PHE A 98 -2.35 16.53 -8.05
C PHE A 98 -2.29 15.02 -7.77
N ALA A 99 -2.12 14.20 -8.82
CA ALA A 99 -1.93 12.76 -8.66
C ALA A 99 -0.71 12.43 -7.77
N TYR A 100 0.40 13.17 -7.92
CA TYR A 100 1.55 13.03 -7.04
C TYR A 100 1.21 13.32 -5.58
N TRP A 101 0.58 14.44 -5.26
CA TRP A 101 0.24 14.80 -3.88
C TRP A 101 -0.77 13.85 -3.24
N VAL A 102 -1.72 13.34 -4.02
CA VAL A 102 -2.61 12.25 -3.58
C VAL A 102 -1.78 11.02 -3.21
N GLY A 103 -0.80 10.64 -4.03
CA GLY A 103 0.11 9.53 -3.74
C GLY A 103 0.98 9.73 -2.51
N VAL A 104 1.48 10.93 -2.28
CA VAL A 104 2.30 11.25 -1.09
C VAL A 104 1.44 11.23 0.18
N ILE A 105 0.31 11.93 0.17
CA ILE A 105 -0.44 12.18 1.40
C ILE A 105 -1.34 10.99 1.73
N ILE A 106 -2.16 10.54 0.78
CA ILE A 106 -3.17 9.52 1.04
C ILE A 106 -2.50 8.16 1.20
N LEU A 107 -1.69 7.73 0.22
CA LEU A 107 -1.03 6.43 0.30
C LEU A 107 0.01 6.40 1.42
N GLY A 108 0.74 7.50 1.63
CA GLY A 108 1.72 7.60 2.71
C GLY A 108 1.09 7.47 4.10
N ILE A 109 0.00 8.18 4.38
CA ILE A 109 -0.68 8.08 5.68
C ILE A 109 -1.27 6.68 5.84
N ALA A 110 -1.95 6.15 4.82
CA ALA A 110 -2.65 4.88 4.92
C ALA A 110 -1.70 3.69 5.09
N ASP A 111 -0.64 3.59 4.28
CA ASP A 111 0.29 2.45 4.29
C ASP A 111 1.20 2.48 5.52
N LEU A 112 1.78 3.64 5.83
CA LEU A 112 2.77 3.75 6.92
C LEU A 112 2.14 3.67 8.32
N SER A 113 0.90 4.12 8.50
CA SER A 113 0.26 4.09 9.83
C SER A 113 0.03 2.66 10.31
N PHE A 114 -0.49 1.79 9.44
CA PHE A 114 -0.69 0.38 9.78
C PHE A 114 0.65 -0.30 10.06
N LEU A 115 1.60 -0.15 9.14
CA LEU A 115 2.90 -0.80 9.24
C LEU A 115 3.62 -0.37 10.52
N PHE A 116 3.60 0.93 10.83
CA PHE A 116 4.17 1.47 12.06
C PHE A 116 3.50 0.85 13.29
N ILE A 117 2.17 0.85 13.38
CA ILE A 117 1.45 0.33 14.55
C ILE A 117 1.73 -1.17 14.75
N MET A 118 1.69 -1.97 13.68
CA MET A 118 1.79 -3.43 13.79
C MET A 118 3.22 -3.93 13.95
N VAL A 119 4.18 -3.33 13.24
CA VAL A 119 5.59 -3.73 13.33
C VAL A 119 6.24 -3.16 14.58
N VAL A 120 6.11 -1.85 14.85
CA VAL A 120 6.67 -1.24 16.07
C VAL A 120 5.94 -1.74 17.33
N GLY A 121 4.64 -2.02 17.20
CA GLY A 121 3.87 -2.69 18.24
C GLY A 121 4.40 -4.08 18.59
N GLY A 122 5.12 -4.74 17.68
CA GLY A 122 5.66 -6.10 17.82
C GLY A 122 4.65 -7.20 17.53
N VAL A 123 3.57 -6.89 16.80
CA VAL A 123 2.51 -7.84 16.45
C VAL A 123 2.89 -8.65 15.21
N ILE A 124 3.40 -7.98 14.18
CA ILE A 124 3.86 -8.59 12.93
C ILE A 124 5.39 -8.64 12.92
N HIS A 125 5.95 -9.70 12.34
CA HIS A 125 7.38 -9.82 12.12
C HIS A 125 7.87 -8.84 11.04
N ALA A 126 8.95 -8.11 11.32
CA ALA A 126 9.59 -7.27 10.31
C ALA A 126 10.30 -8.15 9.27
N SER A 127 9.60 -8.45 8.17
CA SER A 127 10.15 -9.21 7.04
C SER A 127 10.44 -8.29 5.85
N PHE A 128 11.15 -8.84 4.86
CA PHE A 128 11.42 -8.11 3.62
C PHE A 128 10.13 -7.71 2.90
N GLU A 129 9.14 -8.60 2.85
CA GLU A 129 7.84 -8.37 2.23
C GLU A 129 7.07 -7.22 2.88
N VAL A 130 7.14 -7.13 4.22
CA VAL A 130 6.55 -6.06 5.01
C VAL A 130 7.24 -4.72 4.69
N VAL A 131 8.57 -4.69 4.60
CA VAL A 131 9.33 -3.45 4.38
C VAL A 131 9.34 -3.01 2.90
N LEU A 132 9.15 -3.94 1.96
CA LEU A 132 9.30 -3.69 0.53
C LEU A 132 8.30 -2.66 0.00
N GLY A 133 7.04 -2.72 0.42
CA GLY A 133 6.01 -1.74 0.05
C GLY A 133 6.44 -0.31 0.38
N PRO A 134 6.65 0.02 1.68
CA PRO A 134 7.14 1.32 2.11
C PRO A 134 8.43 1.79 1.40
N ALA A 135 9.37 0.87 1.15
CA ALA A 135 10.61 1.20 0.46
C ALA A 135 10.36 1.64 -1.00
N ILE A 136 9.53 0.92 -1.75
CA ILE A 136 9.19 1.27 -3.13
C ILE A 136 8.38 2.57 -3.18
N TRP A 137 7.46 2.77 -2.24
CA TRP A 137 6.73 4.03 -2.10
C TRP A 137 7.68 5.20 -1.92
N PHE A 138 8.66 5.07 -1.02
CA PHE A 138 9.63 6.13 -0.77
C PHE A 138 10.43 6.48 -2.03
N VAL A 139 10.87 5.47 -2.79
CA VAL A 139 11.51 5.68 -4.10
C VAL A 139 10.58 6.44 -5.05
N ALA A 140 9.30 6.05 -5.13
CA ALA A 140 8.33 6.72 -5.98
C ALA A 140 8.15 8.20 -5.59
N VAL A 141 8.03 8.49 -4.29
CA VAL A 141 7.88 9.84 -3.73
C VAL A 141 9.09 10.72 -4.03
N VAL A 142 10.30 10.17 -3.92
CA VAL A 142 11.56 10.91 -4.15
C VAL A 142 11.79 11.15 -5.63
N LEU A 143 11.55 10.17 -6.50
CA LEU A 143 11.82 10.30 -7.94
C LEU A 143 10.80 11.20 -8.65
N THR A 144 9.53 11.14 -8.24
CA THR A 144 8.44 11.80 -8.97
C THR A 144 8.64 13.31 -9.11
N PRO A 145 9.02 14.10 -8.08
CA PRO A 145 9.28 15.53 -8.23
C PRO A 145 10.25 15.84 -9.37
N PHE A 146 11.35 15.09 -9.50
CA PHE A 146 12.32 15.35 -10.55
C PHE A 146 11.82 14.92 -11.95
N ALA A 147 10.75 14.13 -12.01
CA ALA A 147 10.06 13.72 -13.23
C ALA A 147 8.90 14.64 -13.65
N LEU A 148 8.42 15.53 -12.76
CA LEU A 148 7.33 16.46 -13.04
C LEU A 148 7.86 17.78 -13.63
N ASP A 149 7.13 18.32 -14.61
CA ASP A 149 7.39 19.66 -15.16
C ASP A 149 6.78 20.72 -14.23
N TRP A 150 7.55 21.21 -13.26
CA TRP A 150 7.11 22.24 -12.28
C TRP A 150 6.96 23.65 -12.84
N SER A 151 7.45 23.89 -14.07
CA SER A 151 7.42 25.23 -14.65
C SER A 151 5.98 25.63 -15.03
N PRO A 152 5.49 26.80 -14.59
CA PRO A 152 4.21 27.31 -15.06
C PRO A 152 4.26 27.44 -16.59
N LYS A 153 3.30 26.83 -17.30
CA LYS A 153 3.12 27.14 -18.72
C LYS A 153 2.86 28.63 -18.82
N LYS A 154 3.74 29.37 -19.50
CA LYS A 154 3.45 30.76 -19.87
C LYS A 154 2.11 30.74 -20.61
N THR A 155 1.07 31.27 -19.99
CA THR A 155 -0.18 31.56 -20.67
C THR A 155 0.18 32.47 -21.83
N LYS A 156 -0.04 32.00 -23.06
CA LYS A 156 0.01 32.89 -24.21
C LYS A 156 -1.15 33.87 -24.00
N THR A 157 -0.84 35.06 -23.55
CA THR A 157 -1.72 36.21 -23.65
C THR A 157 -1.97 36.45 -25.13
N THR A 158 -3.14 36.01 -25.60
CA THR A 158 -3.74 36.44 -26.87
C THR A 158 -4.54 37.70 -26.62
#